data_AF-A0A927M7A3-F1
#
_entry.id   AF-A0A927M7A3-F1
#
_cell.length_a   1.000
_cell.length_b   1.000
_cell.length_c   1.000
_cell.angle_alpha   90.00
_cell.angle_beta   90.00
_cell.angle_gamma   90.00
#
_symmetry.space_group_name_H-M   'P 1'
#
loop_
_entity.id
_entity.type
_entity.pdbx_description
1 polymer ?
#
loop_
_entity_poly.entity_id
_entity_poly.type
_entity_poly.pdbx_seq_one_letter_code
_entity_poly.pdbx_strand_id
1 'polypeptide(L)'
;MGHYAERINGMPKYVASRTLAGPLEWNATLIEGKVVQAVPALKEKHAGTLIVSGCGELAHTLAQQGLVDEFWCWVNPHLWPAGPRILDGVGPIRLQLVVATPYRSGVVWLRYRPARA
;
A
#
# COMPACT_ATOMS: atom_id res chain seq x y z
N MET A 1 -20.17 -8.45 4.81
CA MET A 1 -19.42 -7.21 4.49
C MET A 1 -19.45 -6.16 5.61
N GLY A 2 -20.49 -6.09 6.47
CA GLY A 2 -20.63 -5.06 7.53
C GLY A 2 -19.40 -4.88 8.44
N HIS A 3 -18.95 -5.93 9.13
CA HIS A 3 -17.80 -5.84 10.05
C HIS A 3 -16.48 -5.43 9.39
N TYR A 4 -16.27 -5.79 8.12
CA TYR A 4 -15.07 -5.38 7.39
C TYR A 4 -15.14 -3.88 7.07
N ALA A 5 -16.27 -3.42 6.54
CA ALA A 5 -16.48 -2.01 6.20
C ALA A 5 -16.39 -1.12 7.46
N GLU A 6 -17.00 -1.54 8.58
CA GLU A 6 -16.89 -0.85 9.87
C GLU A 6 -15.42 -0.70 10.31
N ARG A 7 -14.64 -1.78 10.23
CA ARG A 7 -13.22 -1.75 10.59
C ARG A 7 -12.42 -0.83 9.68
N ILE A 8 -12.59 -0.92 8.36
CA ILE A 8 -11.93 -0.02 7.41
C ILE A 8 -12.31 1.44 7.69
N ASN A 9 -13.59 1.73 7.91
CA ASN A 9 -14.10 3.07 8.14
C ASN A 9 -13.67 3.65 9.50
N GLY A 10 -13.44 2.81 10.51
CA GLY A 10 -12.94 3.23 11.82
C GLY A 10 -11.44 3.55 11.88
N MET A 11 -10.59 2.92 11.05
CA MET A 11 -9.14 3.17 11.09
C MET A 11 -8.75 4.62 10.75
N PRO A 12 -7.69 5.22 11.31
CA PRO A 12 -7.21 6.52 10.83
C PRO A 12 -6.78 6.47 9.36
N LYS A 13 -7.08 7.51 8.57
CA LYS A 13 -6.64 7.63 7.17
C LYS A 13 -5.62 8.74 7.05
N TYR A 14 -4.55 8.50 6.31
CA TYR A 14 -3.59 9.52 5.91
C TYR A 14 -3.66 9.71 4.41
N VAL A 15 -3.87 10.94 3.96
CA VAL A 15 -4.07 11.26 2.56
C VAL A 15 -2.87 12.02 2.04
N ALA A 16 -2.18 11.46 1.05
CA ALA A 16 -1.20 12.20 0.25
C ALA A 16 -1.93 12.87 -0.91
N SER A 17 -1.92 14.20 -0.97
CA SER A 17 -2.53 14.96 -2.06
C SER A 17 -1.73 16.24 -2.35
N ARG A 18 -1.78 16.69 -3.61
CA ARG A 18 -1.16 17.95 -4.06
C ARG A 18 -2.18 19.10 -4.19
N THR A 19 -3.48 18.78 -4.12
CA THR A 19 -4.57 19.71 -4.42
C THR A 19 -5.53 19.91 -3.26
N LEU A 20 -5.63 18.95 -2.35
CA LEU A 20 -6.42 19.11 -1.14
C LEU A 20 -5.69 20.04 -0.17
N ALA A 21 -6.46 20.87 0.53
CA ALA A 21 -5.98 21.79 1.53
C ALA A 21 -6.99 21.89 2.68
N GLY A 22 -6.49 22.25 3.87
CA GLY A 22 -7.31 22.40 5.06
C GLY A 22 -7.75 21.07 5.70
N PRO A 23 -8.60 21.13 6.73
CA PRO A 23 -9.13 19.94 7.39
C PRO A 23 -10.01 19.14 6.43
N LEU A 24 -9.91 17.81 6.49
CA LEU A 24 -10.76 16.90 5.74
C LEU A 24 -12.01 16.58 6.56
N GLU A 25 -13.18 16.54 5.93
CA GLU A 25 -14.48 16.37 6.62
C GLU A 25 -14.77 14.92 7.07
N TRP A 26 -13.97 13.96 6.61
CA TRP A 26 -14.09 12.55 6.99
C TRP A 26 -12.97 12.13 7.96
N ASN A 27 -12.95 10.87 8.41
CA ASN A 27 -11.92 10.29 9.28
C ASN A 27 -10.54 10.20 8.59
N ALA A 28 -9.93 11.32 8.22
CA ALA A 28 -8.63 11.39 7.59
C ALA A 28 -7.85 12.66 7.94
N THR A 29 -6.55 12.54 7.83
CA THR A 29 -5.58 13.61 8.01
C THR A 29 -4.79 13.77 6.72
N LEU A 30 -4.70 15.00 6.21
CA LEU A 30 -3.84 15.31 5.08
C LEU A 30 -2.37 15.18 5.52
N ILE A 31 -1.55 14.49 4.73
CA ILE A 31 -0.11 14.47 4.92
C ILE A 31 0.45 15.79 4.41
N GLU A 32 1.08 16.55 5.30
CA GLU A 32 1.78 17.78 4.93
C GLU A 32 3.17 17.48 4.36
N GLY A 33 3.53 18.21 3.30
CA GLY A 33 4.85 18.10 2.68
C GLY A 33 5.06 16.83 1.85
N LYS A 34 6.32 16.39 1.75
CA LYS A 34 6.70 15.23 0.91
C LYS A 34 6.45 13.93 1.67
N VAL A 35 5.76 12.98 1.03
CA VAL A 35 5.46 11.64 1.59
C VAL A 35 6.69 10.89 2.08
N VAL A 36 7.85 11.10 1.43
CA VAL A 36 9.13 10.47 1.80
C VAL A 36 9.59 10.87 3.21
N GLN A 37 9.22 12.06 3.67
CA GLN A 37 9.56 12.56 5.01
C GLN A 37 8.46 12.21 6.03
N ALA A 38 7.20 12.30 5.61
CA ALA A 38 6.07 12.10 6.51
C ALA A 38 5.87 10.63 6.91
N VAL A 39 6.07 9.67 5.99
CA VAL A 39 5.81 8.26 6.26
C VAL A 39 6.73 7.68 7.36
N PRO A 40 8.04 7.95 7.38
CA PRO A 40 8.89 7.57 8.51
C PRO A 40 8.36 8.08 9.86
N ALA A 41 7.98 9.36 9.94
CA ALA A 41 7.41 9.94 11.16
C ALA A 41 6.08 9.26 11.56
N LEU A 42 5.24 8.91 10.58
CA LEU A 42 4.02 8.13 10.84
C LEU A 42 4.34 6.73 11.37
N LYS A 43 5.37 6.06 10.85
CA LYS A 43 5.81 4.75 11.35
C LYS A 43 6.30 4.83 12.80
N GLU A 44 6.97 5.92 13.18
CA GLU A 44 7.44 6.14 14.56
C GLU A 44 6.29 6.48 15.53
N LYS A 45 5.31 7.25 15.06
CA LYS A 45 4.20 7.73 15.90
C LYS A 45 3.15 6.65 16.20
N HIS A 46 2.99 5.66 15.33
CA HIS A 46 1.92 4.68 15.43
C HIS A 46 2.44 3.27 15.69
N ALA A 47 1.91 2.63 16.73
CA ALA A 47 2.05 1.19 16.90
C ALA A 47 1.15 0.46 15.88
N GLY A 48 1.72 -0.49 15.14
CA GLY A 48 0.99 -1.33 14.18
C GLY A 48 1.45 -1.17 12.74
N THR A 49 0.61 -1.58 11.79
CA THR A 49 0.93 -1.60 10.36
C THR A 49 0.25 -0.44 9.64
N LEU A 50 1.03 0.37 8.93
CA LEU A 50 0.49 1.30 7.93
C LEU A 50 0.17 0.52 6.65
N ILE A 51 -1.04 0.68 6.14
CA ILE A 51 -1.53 -0.05 4.96
C ILE A 51 -1.77 0.94 3.84
N VAL A 52 -1.13 0.69 2.69
CA VAL A 52 -1.44 1.36 1.43
C VAL A 52 -2.19 0.38 0.55
N SER A 53 -3.47 0.64 0.33
CA SER A 53 -4.30 -0.16 -0.58
C SER A 53 -4.14 0.37 -2.01
N GLY A 54 -3.75 -0.50 -2.92
CA GLY A 54 -3.59 -0.17 -4.35
C GLY A 54 -2.14 0.06 -4.76
N CYS A 55 -1.99 0.45 -6.02
CA CYS A 55 -0.71 0.40 -6.76
C CYS A 55 -0.51 1.65 -7.64
N GLY A 56 -1.03 2.79 -7.19
CA GLY A 56 -0.85 4.07 -7.88
C GLY A 56 0.45 4.81 -7.49
N GLU A 57 0.53 6.08 -7.88
CA GLU A 57 1.69 6.97 -7.71
C GLU A 57 2.28 6.96 -6.28
N LEU A 58 1.41 6.92 -5.25
CA LEU A 58 1.85 6.83 -3.86
C LEU A 58 2.62 5.53 -3.59
N ALA A 59 2.07 4.38 -3.99
CA ALA A 59 2.70 3.08 -3.75
C ALA A 59 4.04 2.97 -4.50
N HIS A 60 4.11 3.49 -5.73
CA HIS A 60 5.34 3.56 -6.52
C HIS A 60 6.40 4.41 -5.84
N THR A 61 6.03 5.61 -5.39
CA THR A 61 6.93 6.52 -4.69
C THR A 61 7.49 5.85 -3.44
N LEU A 62 6.65 5.21 -2.62
CA LEU A 62 7.12 4.54 -1.41
C LEU A 62 8.05 3.36 -1.71
N ALA A 63 7.75 2.57 -2.74
CA ALA A 63 8.56 1.43 -3.15
C ALA A 63 9.95 1.88 -3.65
N GLN A 64 9.99 2.90 -4.53
CA GLN A 64 11.24 3.46 -5.04
C GLN A 64 12.12 4.07 -3.96
N GLN A 65 11.51 4.64 -2.92
CA GLN A 65 12.21 5.27 -1.80
C GLN A 65 12.57 4.27 -0.69
N GLY A 66 12.33 2.97 -0.89
CA GLY A 66 12.66 1.94 0.09
C GLY A 66 11.81 1.99 1.36
N LEU A 67 10.61 2.59 1.30
CA LEU A 67 9.74 2.80 2.46
C LEU A 67 8.70 1.69 2.64
N VAL A 68 8.66 0.69 1.75
CA VAL A 68 7.75 -0.45 1.84
C VAL A 68 8.44 -1.62 2.52
N ASP A 69 7.92 -2.04 3.68
CA ASP A 69 8.48 -3.18 4.43
C ASP A 69 7.99 -4.52 3.88
N GLU A 70 6.74 -4.60 3.45
CA GLU A 70 6.13 -5.81 2.90
C GLU A 70 5.24 -5.50 1.68
N PHE A 71 5.31 -6.35 0.66
CA PHE A 71 4.41 -6.33 -0.49
C PHE A 71 3.41 -7.47 -0.35
N TRP A 72 2.13 -7.12 -0.29
CA TRP A 72 1.03 -8.08 -0.22
C TRP A 72 0.33 -8.10 -1.57
N CYS A 73 0.46 -9.20 -2.31
CA CYS A 73 -0.03 -9.34 -3.67
C CYS A 73 -1.11 -10.42 -3.73
N TRP A 74 -2.25 -10.10 -4.33
CA TRP A 74 -3.29 -11.08 -4.65
C TRP A 74 -3.28 -11.32 -6.15
N VAL A 75 -2.79 -12.50 -6.54
CA VAL A 75 -2.84 -12.95 -7.93
C VAL A 75 -4.19 -13.58 -8.17
N ASN A 76 -5.00 -12.95 -9.00
CA ASN A 76 -6.32 -13.44 -9.37
C ASN A 76 -6.21 -14.41 -10.56
N PRO A 77 -7.08 -15.43 -10.64
CA PRO A 77 -7.07 -16.42 -11.74
C PRO A 77 -7.74 -15.86 -13.01
N HIS A 78 -7.38 -14.64 -13.39
CA HIS A 78 -7.95 -13.92 -14.52
C HIS A 78 -6.84 -13.18 -15.26
N LEU A 79 -6.91 -13.20 -16.59
CA LEU A 79 -6.00 -12.47 -17.47
C LEU A 79 -6.76 -11.36 -18.18
N TRP A 80 -6.24 -10.14 -18.08
CA TRP A 80 -6.74 -9.01 -18.85
C TRP A 80 -5.71 -8.62 -19.90
N PRO A 81 -6.10 -8.48 -21.18
CA PRO A 81 -5.17 -8.15 -22.25
C PRO A 81 -4.71 -6.69 -22.21
N ALA A 82 -5.44 -5.83 -21.50
CA ALA A 82 -5.18 -4.41 -21.38
C ALA A 82 -5.56 -3.91 -19.98
N GLY A 83 -4.94 -2.81 -19.58
CA GLY A 83 -5.18 -2.17 -18.30
C GLY A 83 -3.90 -1.55 -17.72
N PRO A 84 -4.02 -0.83 -16.59
CA PRO A 84 -2.86 -0.28 -15.90
C PRO A 84 -1.91 -1.41 -15.51
N ARG A 85 -0.64 -1.28 -15.91
CA ARG A 85 0.42 -2.15 -15.42
C ARG A 85 0.90 -1.59 -14.10
N ILE A 86 0.45 -2.24 -13.04
CA ILE A 86 0.54 -1.75 -11.66
C ILE A 86 1.98 -1.58 -11.13
N LEU A 87 2.99 -2.09 -11.84
CA LEU A 87 4.41 -1.96 -11.49
C LEU A 87 5.21 -1.16 -12.53
N ASP A 88 4.56 -0.63 -13.58
CA ASP A 88 5.26 0.21 -14.54
C ASP A 88 5.80 1.46 -13.83
N GLY A 89 7.07 1.78 -14.07
CA GLY A 89 7.76 2.89 -13.43
C GLY A 89 8.39 2.56 -12.07
N VAL A 90 8.12 1.39 -11.48
CA VAL A 90 8.86 0.92 -10.30
C VAL A 90 10.20 0.32 -10.75
N GLY A 91 11.31 0.80 -10.19
CA GLY A 91 12.64 0.26 -10.48
C GLY A 91 12.78 -1.21 -10.08
N PRO A 92 13.91 -1.87 -10.41
CA PRO A 92 14.12 -3.25 -10.00
C PRO A 92 14.17 -3.35 -8.48
N ILE A 93 13.21 -4.06 -7.89
CA ILE A 93 13.19 -4.38 -6.46
C ILE A 93 13.35 -5.89 -6.33
N ARG A 94 14.44 -6.34 -5.73
CA ARG A 94 14.61 -7.75 -5.39
C ARG A 94 13.69 -8.06 -4.21
N LEU A 95 12.89 -9.12 -4.34
CA LEU A 95 11.93 -9.53 -3.32
C LEU A 95 12.28 -10.93 -2.79
N GLN A 96 12.08 -11.12 -1.49
CA GLN A 96 12.12 -12.42 -0.83
C GLN A 96 10.69 -12.85 -0.50
N LEU A 97 10.32 -14.07 -0.92
CA LEU A 97 9.04 -14.66 -0.57
C LEU A 97 9.00 -14.96 0.92
N VAL A 98 7.97 -14.46 1.61
CA VAL A 98 7.70 -14.72 3.02
C VAL A 98 6.56 -15.72 3.17
N VAL A 99 5.49 -15.58 2.38
CA VAL A 99 4.34 -16.49 2.40
C VAL A 99 3.72 -16.61 1.02
N ALA A 100 3.22 -17.80 0.70
CA ALA A 100 2.36 -18.05 -0.44
C ALA A 100 1.19 -18.93 -0.01
N THR A 101 -0.03 -18.41 -0.10
CA THR A 101 -1.24 -19.10 0.32
C THR A 101 -2.22 -19.18 -0.85
N PRO A 102 -2.46 -20.37 -1.42
CA PRO A 102 -3.53 -20.57 -2.39
C PRO A 102 -4.88 -20.66 -1.68
N TYR A 103 -5.91 -20.07 -2.29
CA TYR A 103 -7.30 -20.20 -1.85
C TYR A 103 -8.09 -21.08 -2.81
N ARG A 104 -9.19 -21.65 -2.33
CA ARG A 104 -10.14 -22.46 -3.15
C ARG A 104 -10.73 -21.67 -4.33
N SER A 105 -10.77 -20.34 -4.24
CA SER A 105 -11.20 -19.46 -5.32
C SER A 105 -10.22 -19.38 -6.50
N GLY A 106 -9.04 -19.99 -6.39
CA GLY A 106 -7.95 -19.85 -7.36
C GLY A 106 -7.09 -18.59 -7.15
N VAL A 107 -7.44 -17.72 -6.21
CA VAL A 107 -6.60 -16.59 -5.81
C VAL A 107 -5.38 -17.10 -5.05
N VAL A 108 -4.20 -16.55 -5.34
CA VAL A 108 -3.00 -16.77 -4.54
C VAL A 108 -2.63 -15.47 -3.83
N TRP A 109 -2.59 -15.52 -2.50
CA TRP A 109 -2.05 -14.42 -1.69
C TRP A 109 -0.57 -14.66 -1.45
N LEU A 110 0.22 -13.66 -1.82
CA LEU A 110 1.67 -13.65 -1.70
C LEU A 110 2.07 -12.52 -0.77
N ARG A 111 2.99 -12.82 0.13
CA ARG A 111 3.65 -11.81 0.96
C ARG A 111 5.14 -11.85 0.67
N TYR A 112 5.68 -10.71 0.26
CA TYR A 112 7.10 -10.51 0.01
C TYR A 112 7.66 -9.44 0.94
N ARG A 113 8.98 -9.48 1.15
CA ARG A 113 9.76 -8.37 1.70
C ARG A 113 10.82 -7.95 0.68
N PRO A 114 11.23 -6.67 0.62
CA PRO A 114 12.45 -6.31 -0.08
C PRO A 114 13.61 -7.16 0.44
N ALA A 115 14.37 -7.77 -0.46
CA ALA A 115 15.61 -8.44 -0.09
C ALA A 115 16.62 -7.38 0.32
N ARG A 116 17.31 -7.60 1.45
CA ARG A 116 18.47 -6.77 1.80
C ARG A 116 19.59 -7.08 0.80
N ALA A 117 20.28 -6.03 0.35
CA ALA A 117 21.51 -6.16 -0.43
C ALA A 117 22.59 -6.88 0.38
#